data_AF-A0A1N7KW63-F1
#
_entry.id   AF-A0A1N7KW63-F1
#
_cell.length_a   1.000
_cell.length_b   1.000
_cell.length_c   1.000
_cell.angle_alpha   90.00
_cell.angle_beta   90.00
_cell.angle_gamma   90.00
#
_symmetry.space_group_name_H-M   'P 1'
#
loop_
_entity.id
_entity.type
_entity.pdbx_description
1 polymer ?
#
loop_
_entity_poly.entity_id
_entity_poly.type
_entity_poly.pdbx_seq_one_letter_code
_entity_poly.pdbx_strand_id
1 'polypeptide(L)' 'MEYEFMTTECALPCLVVADDDNGRYMIQNFDRSGEVFNSKEELVLWMETCWKREMMVEPEMYDQILKELKESVLPV' A
#
# COMPACT_ATOMS: atom_id res chain seq x y z
N MET A 1 -2.60 2.06 -10.62
CA MET A 1 -1.69 0.96 -10.22
C MET A 1 -2.34 0.16 -9.11
N GLU A 2 -2.24 -1.16 -9.14
CA GLU A 2 -2.83 -2.06 -8.15
C GLU A 2 -1.76 -3.07 -7.72
N TYR A 3 -1.59 -3.25 -6.42
CA TYR A 3 -0.59 -4.11 -5.82
C TYR A 3 -1.24 -5.04 -4.80
N GLU A 4 -0.82 -6.30 -4.79
CA GLU A 4 -1.32 -7.29 -3.84
C GLU A 4 -0.14 -7.99 -3.16
N PHE A 5 -0.19 -8.14 -1.84
CA PHE A 5 0.85 -8.83 -1.06
C PHE A 5 0.26 -9.48 0.19
N MET A 6 0.99 -10.46 0.75
CA MET A 6 0.56 -11.25 1.91
C MET A 6 1.26 -10.81 3.19
N THR A 7 0.52 -10.83 4.30
CA THR A 7 1.08 -10.60 5.65
C THR A 7 1.25 -11.92 6.40
N THR A 8 2.13 -11.94 7.39
CA THR A 8 2.33 -13.11 8.27
C THR A 8 1.19 -13.27 9.27
N GLU A 9 0.41 -12.21 9.50
CA GLU A 9 -0.68 -12.17 10.48
C GLU A 9 -1.93 -12.91 9.99
N CYS A 10 -2.16 -12.99 8.68
CA CYS A 10 -3.38 -13.58 8.13
C CYS A 10 -3.17 -14.15 6.72
N ALA A 11 -3.95 -15.16 6.36
CA ALA A 11 -3.90 -15.78 5.02
C ALA A 11 -4.67 -14.98 3.95
N LEU A 12 -5.12 -13.76 4.26
CA LEU A 12 -5.81 -12.89 3.33
C LEU A 12 -4.84 -11.87 2.72
N PRO A 13 -4.86 -11.69 1.39
CA PRO A 13 -4.00 -10.70 0.75
C PRO A 13 -4.43 -9.28 1.11
N CYS A 14 -3.45 -8.39 1.27
CA CYS A 14 -3.65 -6.96 1.31
C CYS A 14 -3.62 -6.40 -0.11
N LEU A 15 -4.56 -5.51 -0.44
CA LEU A 15 -4.64 -4.83 -1.73
C LEU A 15 -4.32 -3.35 -1.54
N VAL A 16 -3.49 -2.80 -2.43
CA VAL A 16 -3.19 -1.37 -2.50
C VAL A 16 -3.51 -0.88 -3.90
N VAL A 17 -4.45 0.04 -4.00
CA VAL A 17 -4.85 0.69 -5.24
C VAL A 17 -4.37 2.14 -5.20
N ALA A 18 -3.53 2.51 -6.15
CA ALA A 18 -3.06 3.87 -6.36
C ALA A 18 -3.25 4.24 -7.84
N ASP A 19 -4.41 4.80 -8.16
CA ASP A 19 -4.79 5.24 -9.50
C ASP A 19 -4.74 6.77 -9.57
N ASP A 20 -3.66 7.29 -10.13
CA ASP A 20 -3.43 8.74 -10.24
C ASP A 20 -4.41 9.38 -11.25
N ASP A 21 -4.74 8.65 -12.32
CA ASP A 21 -5.61 9.11 -13.42
C ASP A 21 -7.04 9.38 -12.94
N ASN A 22 -7.61 8.51 -12.09
CA ASN A 22 -8.92 8.73 -11.47
C ASN A 22 -8.85 9.30 -10.04
N GLY A 23 -7.66 9.59 -9.51
CA GLY A 23 -7.46 10.01 -8.13
C GLY A 23 -7.99 9.02 -7.08
N ARG A 24 -7.92 7.71 -7.37
CA ARG A 24 -8.40 6.66 -6.46
C ARG A 24 -7.24 6.06 -5.69
N TYR A 25 -7.25 6.26 -4.39
CA TYR A 25 -6.27 5.70 -3.47
C TYR A 25 -7.00 4.87 -2.42
N MET A 26 -6.75 3.57 -2.38
CA MET A 26 -7.44 2.66 -1.47
C MET A 26 -6.49 1.58 -0.98
N ILE A 27 -6.67 1.21 0.28
CA ILE A 27 -6.05 0.03 0.87
C ILE A 27 -7.15 -0.92 1.33
N GLN A 28 -6.97 -2.21 1.08
CA GLN A 28 -7.69 -3.29 1.74
C GLN A 28 -6.70 -4.07 2.59
N ASN A 29 -6.94 -4.06 3.91
CA ASN A 29 -6.11 -4.75 4.87
C ASN A 29 -6.56 -6.20 5.03
N PHE A 30 -5.67 -7.04 5.59
CA PHE A 30 -5.93 -8.46 5.81
C PHE A 30 -7.12 -8.73 6.75
N ASP A 31 -7.50 -7.75 7.56
CA ASP A 31 -8.67 -7.80 8.46
C ASP A 31 -10.00 -7.48 7.73
N ARG A 32 -10.00 -7.38 6.40
CA ARG A 32 -11.12 -6.89 5.55
C ARG A 32 -11.51 -5.44 5.78
N SER A 33 -10.85 -4.76 6.70
CA SER A 33 -10.91 -3.30 6.82
C SER A 33 -10.31 -2.66 5.57
N GLY A 34 -10.96 -1.64 5.04
CA GLY A 34 -10.46 -0.90 3.89
C GLY A 34 -10.55 0.59 4.11
N GLU A 35 -9.50 1.31 3.71
CA GLU A 35 -9.40 2.77 3.84
C GLU A 35 -9.21 3.39 2.47
N VAL A 36 -9.87 4.53 2.25
CA VAL A 36 -9.79 5.32 1.01
C VAL A 36 -9.13 6.64 1.37
N PHE A 37 -8.17 7.05 0.56
CA PHE A 37 -7.37 8.25 0.75
C PHE A 37 -7.67 9.26 -0.35
N ASN A 38 -7.49 10.55 -0.07
CA ASN A 38 -7.70 11.59 -1.07
C ASN A 38 -6.44 11.80 -1.92
N SER A 39 -5.26 11.47 -1.38
CA SER A 39 -3.97 11.62 -2.05
C SER A 39 -3.09 10.40 -1.86
N LYS A 40 -2.18 10.19 -2.83
CA LYS A 40 -1.16 9.14 -2.76
C LYS A 40 -0.25 9.26 -1.54
N GLU A 41 0.06 10.49 -1.14
CA GLU A 41 0.88 10.79 0.05
C GLU A 41 0.24 10.26 1.33
N GLU A 42 -1.07 10.44 1.49
CA GLU A 42 -1.81 9.93 2.65
C GLU A 42 -1.81 8.40 2.67
N LEU A 43 -1.98 7.77 1.50
CA LEU A 43 -1.91 6.32 1.35
C LEU A 43 -0.53 5.79 1.77
N VAL A 44 0.55 6.39 1.28
CA VAL A 44 1.93 5.98 1.63
C VAL A 44 2.21 6.18 3.12
N LEU A 45 1.81 7.33 3.68
CA LEU A 45 1.99 7.61 5.10
C LEU A 45 1.24 6.59 5.97
N TRP A 46 0.02 6.22 5.59
CA TRP A 46 -0.75 5.19 6.27
C TRP A 46 -0.05 3.83 6.19
N MET A 47 0.45 3.44 5.02
CA MET A 47 1.21 2.18 4.86
C MET A 47 2.41 2.17 5.82
N GLU A 48 3.21 3.23 5.87
CA GLU A 48 4.37 3.28 6.78
C GLU A 48 4.01 3.30 8.27
N THR A 49 2.81 3.77 8.61
CA THR A 49 2.33 3.87 10.00
C THR A 49 1.67 2.58 10.48
N CYS A 50 0.82 1.98 9.66
CA CYS A 50 0.02 0.81 10.00
C CYS A 50 0.73 -0.50 9.67
N TRP A 51 1.53 -0.53 8.60
CA TRP A 51 2.22 -1.73 8.15
C TRP A 51 3.72 -1.63 8.38
N LYS A 52 4.26 -2.68 8.99
CA LYS A 52 5.70 -2.85 9.16
C LYS A 52 6.19 -3.94 8.23
N ARG A 53 7.40 -3.75 7.70
CA ARG A 53 8.09 -4.76 6.88
C ARG A 53 8.16 -6.14 7.55
N GLU A 54 8.22 -6.18 8.88
CA GLU A 54 8.32 -7.43 9.66
C GLU A 54 7.02 -8.24 9.65
N MET A 55 5.89 -7.61 9.31
CA MET A 55 4.57 -8.25 9.19
C MET A 55 4.34 -8.84 7.80
N MET A 56 5.27 -8.64 6.86
CA MET A 56 5.12 -9.05 5.47
C MET A 56 5.76 -10.41 5.26
N VAL A 57 5.09 -11.29 4.51
CA VAL A 57 5.69 -12.57 4.09
C VAL A 57 6.89 -12.30 3.17
N GLU A 58 6.74 -11.31 2.28
CA GLU A 58 7.77 -10.88 1.34
C GLU A 58 8.10 -9.39 1.57
N PRO A 59 8.98 -9.08 2.54
CA PRO A 59 9.31 -7.69 2.89
C PRO A 59 9.94 -6.92 1.74
N GLU A 60 10.65 -7.60 0.83
CA GLU A 60 11.27 -6.98 -0.34
C GLU A 60 10.22 -6.46 -1.33
N MET A 61 9.12 -7.19 -1.52
CA MET A 61 8.02 -6.78 -2.38
C MET A 61 7.32 -5.54 -1.81
N TYR A 62 7.08 -5.52 -0.50
CA TYR A 62 6.51 -4.36 0.19
C TYR A 62 7.39 -3.11 0.03
N ASP A 63 8.71 -3.24 0.21
CA ASP A 63 9.66 -2.13 0.06
C ASP A 63 9.68 -1.59 -1.37
N GLN A 64 9.63 -2.49 -2.37
CA GLN A 64 9.53 -2.10 -3.79
C GLN A 64 8.25 -1.32 -4.08
N ILE A 65 7.09 -1.81 -3.65
CA ILE A 65 5.81 -1.13 -3.84
C ILE A 65 5.85 0.27 -3.21
N LEU A 66 6.34 0.36 -1.97
CA LEU A 66 6.41 1.62 -1.24
C LEU A 66 7.37 2.61 -1.92
N LYS A 67 8.48 2.12 -2.50
CA LYS A 67 9.40 2.90 -3.31
C LYS A 67 8.75 3.38 -4.61
N GLU A 68 8.08 2.52 -5.36
CA GLU A 68 7.38 2.90 -6.60
C GLU A 68 6.27 3.93 -6.33
N LEU A 69 5.53 3.75 -5.23
CA LEU A 69 4.54 4.71 -4.79
C LEU A 69 5.18 6.07 -4.49
N LYS A 70 6.31 6.11 -3.78
CA LYS A 70 7.04 7.35 -3.48
C LYS A 70 7.68 8.00 -4.71
N GLU A 71 8.29 7.23 -5.61
CA GLU A 71 8.93 7.77 -6.81
C GLU A 71 7.93 8.45 -7.73
N SER A 72 6.73 7.90 -7.86
CA SER A 72 5.69 8.55 -8.66
C SER A 72 5.01 9.75 -7.96
N VAL A 73 5.35 10.07 -6.70
CA VAL A 73 4.94 11.31 -6.00
C VAL A 73 5.91 12.46 -6.27
N LEU A 74 7.15 12.20 -6.70
CA LEU A 74 8.12 13.26 -6.94
C LEU A 74 7.97 13.85 -8.36
N PRO A 75 7.56 15.12 -8.51
CA PRO A 75 7.84 15.84 -9.75
C PRO A 75 9.34 16.12 -9.83
N VAL A 76 9.93 15.90 -11.00
CA VAL A 76 11.31 16.33 -11.32
C VAL A 76 11.43 17.85 -11.28
#